data_AF-A0A2V8JHB7-F1
#
_entry.id   AF-A0A2V8JHB7-F1
#
_cell.length_a   1.000
_cell.length_b   1.000
_cell.length_c   1.000
_cell.angle_alpha   90.00
_cell.angle_beta   90.00
_cell.angle_gamma   90.00
#
_symmetry.space_group_name_H-M   'P 1'
#
loop_
_entity.id
_entity.type
_entity.pdbx_description
1 polymer ?
#
loop_
_entity_poly.entity_id
_entity_poly.type
_entity_poly.pdbx_seq_one_letter_code
_entity_poly.pdbx_strand_id
1 'polypeptide(L)'
;MYLAHLHLLLNHWPIIGTVIGLGLFFVSLVVHSDDLKQASLALFSLIALLAIPTYLSGNAAEEEIKKIPGVSTALIQAHQGAALLAFVFMEITGAVALLGLWRFSRTVKDPWISRPAGWNLSAVLLSSIATVGLMAITGNTGGEIRHPEILSGQETTSAVGTVGSKIIPSIQYFVIDYSRWVWPILEDLHFLGLILLLGTIGALNLRILGFLKQLPLAPLHRFIPWGIAGFIINIITGLLFFIGMPGFYVVNVVFQIKMLTILVAGANLLLFYCTGAFLVWEQLGPGEDAPPFAKFIAATSILLWFAVIVLGRYIPFGEVQ
;
A
#
# COMPACT_ATOMS: atom_id res chain seq x y z
N MET A 1 -18.50 -13.53 13.13
CA MET A 1 -18.96 -13.94 11.79
C MET A 1 -18.88 -12.81 10.78
N TYR A 2 -19.17 -11.55 11.15
CA TYR A 2 -19.17 -10.43 10.18
C TYR A 2 -17.79 -10.19 9.55
N LEU A 3 -16.69 -10.33 10.31
CA LEU A 3 -15.32 -10.05 9.83
C LEU A 3 -14.83 -11.09 8.82
N ALA A 4 -15.14 -12.37 9.02
CA ALA A 4 -14.84 -13.42 8.05
C ALA A 4 -15.60 -13.22 6.71
N HIS A 5 -16.86 -12.77 6.76
CA HIS A 5 -17.61 -12.45 5.54
C HIS A 5 -17.03 -11.21 4.83
N LEU A 6 -16.65 -10.18 5.59
CA LEU A 6 -16.01 -8.99 5.05
C LEU A 6 -14.69 -9.36 4.33
N HIS A 7 -13.86 -10.20 4.94
CA HIS A 7 -12.62 -10.65 4.30
C HIS A 7 -12.87 -11.38 2.97
N LEU A 8 -13.87 -12.25 2.91
CA LEU A 8 -14.24 -12.95 1.68
C LEU A 8 -14.85 -12.04 0.63
N LEU A 9 -15.53 -10.97 1.02
CA LEU A 9 -15.97 -9.95 0.07
C LEU A 9 -14.76 -9.20 -0.49
N LEU A 10 -13.80 -8.85 0.37
CA LEU A 10 -12.66 -8.02 0.00
C LEU A 10 -11.58 -8.77 -0.79
N ASN A 11 -11.37 -10.06 -0.55
CA ASN A 11 -10.27 -10.83 -1.15
C ASN A 11 -10.32 -10.93 -2.69
N HIS A 12 -11.50 -10.76 -3.29
CA HIS A 12 -11.68 -10.77 -4.73
C HIS A 12 -10.99 -9.57 -5.39
N TRP A 13 -10.91 -8.41 -4.72
CA TRP A 13 -10.29 -7.21 -5.27
C TRP A 13 -8.82 -7.41 -5.64
N PRO A 14 -7.93 -7.83 -4.71
CA PRO A 14 -6.54 -8.08 -5.07
C PRO A 14 -6.36 -9.32 -5.96
N ILE A 15 -7.12 -10.40 -5.77
CA ILE A 15 -6.95 -11.62 -6.58
C ILE A 15 -7.35 -11.36 -8.03
N ILE A 16 -8.59 -10.91 -8.29
CA ILE A 16 -9.08 -10.68 -9.65
C ILE A 16 -8.41 -9.45 -10.24
N GLY A 17 -8.24 -8.39 -9.45
CA GLY A 17 -7.62 -7.15 -9.89
C GLY A 17 -6.21 -7.35 -10.42
N THR A 18 -5.37 -8.16 -9.73
CA THR A 18 -3.99 -8.40 -10.18
C THR A 18 -3.94 -9.17 -11.50
N VAL A 19 -4.84 -10.14 -11.71
CA VAL A 19 -4.95 -10.88 -12.97
C VAL A 19 -5.37 -9.95 -14.11
N ILE A 20 -6.39 -9.12 -13.90
CA ILE A 20 -6.84 -8.12 -14.88
C ILE A 20 -5.72 -7.13 -15.18
N GLY A 21 -5.06 -6.60 -14.15
CA GLY A 21 -3.94 -5.66 -14.27
C GLY A 21 -2.79 -6.23 -15.08
N LEU A 22 -2.40 -7.48 -14.84
CA LEU A 22 -1.35 -8.16 -15.61
C LEU A 22 -1.75 -8.36 -17.07
N GLY A 23 -3.00 -8.77 -17.33
CA GLY A 23 -3.53 -8.92 -18.68
C GLY A 23 -3.52 -7.61 -19.46
N LEU A 24 -4.08 -6.53 -18.88
CA LEU A 24 -4.06 -5.20 -19.48
C LEU A 24 -2.64 -4.69 -19.71
N PHE A 25 -1.74 -4.90 -18.75
CA PHE A 25 -0.36 -4.47 -18.88
C PHE A 25 0.35 -5.23 -19.99
N PHE A 26 0.16 -6.55 -20.10
CA PHE A 26 0.73 -7.34 -21.19
C PHE A 26 0.22 -6.87 -22.56
N VAL A 27 -1.09 -6.66 -22.70
CA VAL A 27 -1.68 -6.11 -23.94
C VAL A 27 -1.10 -4.73 -24.26
N SER A 28 -0.90 -3.87 -23.25
CA SER A 28 -0.28 -2.55 -23.43
C SER A 28 1.14 -2.61 -24.01
N LEU A 29 1.90 -3.66 -23.67
CA LEU A 29 3.25 -3.88 -24.16
C LEU A 29 3.23 -4.41 -25.60
N VAL A 30 2.33 -5.34 -25.92
CA VAL A 30 2.17 -5.93 -27.27
C VAL A 30 1.65 -4.90 -28.28
N VAL A 31 0.65 -4.12 -27.90
CA VAL A 31 0.02 -3.10 -28.75
C VAL A 31 0.82 -1.78 -28.72
N HIS A 32 1.86 -1.70 -27.88
CA HIS A 32 2.70 -0.51 -27.69
C HIS A 32 1.91 0.76 -27.32
N SER A 33 0.76 0.62 -26.63
CA SER A 33 -0.09 1.75 -26.23
C SER A 33 0.36 2.36 -24.90
N ASP A 34 0.68 3.66 -24.91
CA ASP A 34 1.08 4.38 -23.68
C ASP A 34 -0.12 4.62 -22.74
N ASP A 35 -1.32 4.85 -23.29
CA ASP A 35 -2.55 5.00 -22.51
C ASP A 35 -2.87 3.72 -21.72
N LEU A 36 -2.75 2.54 -22.36
CA LEU A 36 -2.96 1.26 -21.69
C LEU A 36 -1.89 0.98 -20.63
N LYS A 37 -0.64 1.41 -20.85
CA LYS A 37 0.42 1.30 -19.82
C LYS A 37 0.06 2.17 -18.61
N GLN A 38 -0.32 3.42 -18.84
CA GLN A 38 -0.69 4.35 -17.77
C GLN A 38 -1.90 3.83 -16.97
N ALA A 39 -2.94 3.34 -17.66
CA ALA A 39 -4.10 2.75 -17.02
C ALA A 39 -3.74 1.51 -16.18
N SER A 40 -2.88 0.63 -16.70
CA SER A 40 -2.42 -0.57 -15.99
C SER A 40 -1.60 -0.23 -14.75
N LEU A 41 -0.71 0.78 -14.84
CA LEU A 41 0.08 1.24 -13.70
C LEU A 41 -0.82 1.84 -12.60
N ALA A 42 -1.79 2.66 -12.98
CA ALA A 42 -2.76 3.21 -12.05
C ALA A 42 -3.60 2.10 -11.38
N LEU A 43 -4.00 1.09 -12.16
CA LEU A 43 -4.74 -0.07 -11.65
C LEU A 43 -3.92 -0.87 -10.63
N PHE A 44 -2.65 -1.17 -10.89
CA PHE A 44 -1.78 -1.86 -9.91
C PHE A 44 -1.61 -1.05 -8.63
N SER A 45 -1.42 0.27 -8.72
CA SER A 45 -1.32 1.12 -7.53
C SER A 45 -2.64 1.17 -6.74
N LEU A 46 -3.79 1.18 -7.43
CA LEU A 46 -5.10 1.10 -6.78
C LEU A 46 -5.31 -0.25 -6.08
N ILE A 47 -4.94 -1.36 -6.73
CA ILE A 47 -5.07 -2.69 -6.16
C ILE A 47 -4.20 -2.85 -4.91
N ALA A 48 -3.00 -2.26 -4.88
CA ALA A 48 -2.16 -2.25 -3.68
C ALA A 48 -2.88 -1.57 -2.51
N LEU A 49 -3.48 -0.38 -2.74
CA LEU A 49 -4.30 0.28 -1.72
C LEU A 49 -5.46 -0.63 -1.24
N LEU A 50 -6.15 -1.32 -2.14
CA LEU A 50 -7.25 -2.23 -1.79
C LEU A 50 -6.79 -3.55 -1.13
N ALA A 51 -5.52 -3.94 -1.30
CA ALA A 51 -4.93 -5.09 -0.64
C ALA A 51 -4.76 -4.86 0.87
N ILE A 52 -4.54 -3.61 1.30
CA ILE A 52 -4.42 -3.24 2.73
C ILE A 52 -5.66 -3.67 3.54
N PRO A 53 -6.89 -3.19 3.25
CA PRO A 53 -8.06 -3.62 4.01
C PRO A 53 -8.36 -5.11 3.86
N THR A 54 -7.98 -5.73 2.74
CA THR A 54 -8.08 -7.19 2.56
C THR A 54 -7.19 -7.94 3.55
N TYR A 55 -5.93 -7.54 3.69
CA TYR A 55 -4.98 -8.16 4.62
C TYR A 55 -5.39 -7.93 6.08
N LEU A 56 -5.81 -6.70 6.42
CA LEU A 56 -6.30 -6.35 7.76
C LEU A 56 -7.55 -7.16 8.15
N SER A 57 -8.53 -7.27 7.24
CA SER A 57 -9.74 -8.05 7.49
C SER A 57 -9.46 -9.55 7.61
N GLY A 58 -8.40 -10.08 6.98
CA GLY A 58 -7.98 -11.47 7.13
C GLY A 58 -7.47 -11.78 8.53
N ASN A 59 -6.62 -10.91 9.08
CA ASN A 59 -6.18 -11.02 10.48
C ASN A 59 -7.35 -10.85 11.47
N ALA A 60 -8.34 -10.01 11.12
CA ALA A 60 -9.57 -9.87 11.91
C ALA A 60 -10.44 -11.13 11.88
N ALA A 61 -10.52 -11.79 10.72
CA ALA A 61 -11.26 -13.03 10.53
C ALA A 61 -10.63 -14.18 11.32
N GLU A 62 -9.30 -14.26 11.37
CA GLU A 62 -8.55 -15.26 12.16
C GLU A 62 -9.00 -15.28 13.63
N GLU A 63 -9.08 -14.11 14.27
CA GLU A 63 -9.49 -13.97 15.68
C GLU A 63 -10.90 -14.54 15.95
N GLU A 64 -11.78 -14.51 14.96
CA GLU A 64 -13.13 -15.10 15.04
C GLU A 64 -13.12 -16.61 14.77
N ILE A 65 -12.45 -17.06 13.71
CA ILE A 65 -12.57 -18.45 13.23
C ILE A 65 -11.71 -19.44 14.02
N LYS A 66 -10.63 -18.98 14.67
CA LYS A 66 -9.78 -19.85 15.51
C LYS A 66 -10.53 -20.46 16.71
N LYS A 67 -11.69 -19.89 17.05
CA LYS A 67 -12.55 -20.34 18.15
C LYS A 67 -13.53 -21.45 17.72
N ILE A 68 -13.65 -21.72 16.41
CA ILE A 68 -14.60 -22.69 15.86
C ILE A 68 -13.98 -24.10 15.91
N PRO A 69 -14.64 -25.08 16.55
CA PRO A 69 -14.17 -26.47 16.56
C PRO A 69 -14.04 -27.04 15.15
N GLY A 70 -12.92 -27.71 14.85
CA GLY A 70 -12.66 -28.36 13.55
C GLY A 70 -11.88 -27.53 12.54
N VAL A 71 -11.59 -26.25 12.83
CA VAL A 71 -10.71 -25.42 11.99
C VAL A 71 -9.24 -25.64 12.38
N SER A 72 -8.41 -26.08 11.44
CA SER A 72 -6.98 -26.33 11.69
C SER A 72 -6.20 -25.01 11.83
N THR A 73 -5.55 -24.81 12.97
CA THR A 73 -4.66 -23.66 13.22
C THR A 73 -3.46 -23.66 12.27
N ALA A 74 -2.97 -24.83 11.87
CA ALA A 74 -1.86 -24.93 10.92
C ALA A 74 -2.23 -24.38 9.54
N LEU A 75 -3.46 -24.64 9.09
CA LEU A 75 -3.98 -24.09 7.81
C LEU A 75 -4.17 -22.57 7.88
N ILE A 76 -4.68 -22.05 9.00
CA ILE A 76 -4.78 -20.59 9.22
C ILE A 76 -3.39 -19.95 9.13
N GLN A 77 -2.40 -20.47 9.84
CA GLN A 77 -1.03 -19.94 9.83
C GLN A 77 -0.38 -20.02 8.44
N ALA A 78 -0.59 -21.11 7.71
CA ALA A 78 -0.08 -21.26 6.34
C ALA A 78 -0.73 -20.23 5.39
N HIS A 79 -2.05 -20.03 5.48
CA HIS A 79 -2.75 -19.02 4.71
C HIS A 79 -2.28 -17.61 5.07
N GLN A 80 -2.17 -17.27 6.36
CA GLN A 80 -1.70 -15.96 6.83
C GLN A 80 -0.27 -15.68 6.36
N GLY A 81 0.60 -16.68 6.41
CA GLY A 81 1.97 -16.60 5.89
C GLY A 81 2.02 -16.35 4.38
N ALA A 82 1.21 -17.08 3.60
CA ALA A 82 1.08 -16.85 2.16
C ALA A 82 0.50 -15.45 1.86
N ALA A 83 -0.51 -15.04 2.62
CA ALA A 83 -1.16 -13.73 2.50
C ALA A 83 -0.19 -12.59 2.79
N LEU A 84 0.68 -12.71 3.79
CA LEU A 84 1.73 -11.71 4.07
C LEU A 84 2.67 -11.56 2.87
N LEU A 85 3.15 -12.67 2.30
CA LEU A 85 4.04 -12.63 1.15
C LEU A 85 3.35 -12.03 -0.09
N ALA A 86 2.11 -12.45 -0.37
CA ALA A 86 1.31 -11.89 -1.46
C ALA A 86 1.06 -10.39 -1.27
N PHE A 87 0.74 -9.97 -0.04
CA PHE A 87 0.52 -8.57 0.31
C PHE A 87 1.79 -7.74 0.10
N VAL A 88 2.95 -8.17 0.62
CA VAL A 88 4.23 -7.47 0.42
C VAL A 88 4.58 -7.33 -1.05
N PHE A 89 4.42 -8.39 -1.86
CA PHE A 89 4.67 -8.32 -3.30
C PHE A 89 3.68 -7.42 -4.04
N MET A 90 2.43 -7.37 -3.60
CA MET A 90 1.43 -6.43 -4.12
C MET A 90 1.82 -4.99 -3.81
N GLU A 91 2.23 -4.68 -2.58
CA GLU A 91 2.71 -3.34 -2.21
C GLU A 91 3.95 -2.94 -3.02
N ILE A 92 4.91 -3.86 -3.23
CA ILE A 92 6.07 -3.63 -4.10
C ILE A 92 5.62 -3.34 -5.54
N THR A 93 4.73 -4.17 -6.10
CA THR A 93 4.21 -3.98 -7.46
C THR A 93 3.48 -2.65 -7.60
N GLY A 94 2.63 -2.29 -6.63
CA GLY A 94 1.92 -1.01 -6.60
C GLY A 94 2.85 0.20 -6.48
N ALA A 95 3.93 0.09 -5.69
CA ALA A 95 4.92 1.15 -5.51
C ALA A 95 5.78 1.35 -6.78
N VAL A 96 6.25 0.27 -7.40
CA VAL A 96 6.98 0.33 -8.67
C VAL A 96 6.07 0.85 -9.78
N ALA A 97 4.80 0.44 -9.80
CA ALA A 97 3.80 0.95 -10.72
C ALA A 97 3.53 2.45 -10.52
N LEU A 98 3.41 2.90 -9.27
CA LEU A 98 3.21 4.32 -8.94
C LEU A 98 4.41 5.17 -9.36
N LEU A 99 5.63 4.65 -9.19
CA LEU A 99 6.85 5.28 -9.71
C LEU A 99 6.82 5.39 -11.24
N GLY A 100 6.29 4.37 -11.93
CA GLY A 100 6.02 4.40 -13.37
C GLY A 100 5.02 5.47 -13.77
N LEU A 101 3.89 5.55 -13.06
CA LEU A 101 2.83 6.52 -13.29
C LEU A 101 3.34 7.96 -13.09
N TRP A 102 4.12 8.20 -12.03
CA TRP A 102 4.78 9.47 -11.76
C TRP A 102 5.75 9.87 -12.88
N ARG A 103 6.53 8.92 -13.41
CA ARG A 103 7.43 9.17 -14.55
C ARG A 103 6.67 9.48 -15.84
N PHE A 104 5.60 8.72 -16.15
CA PHE A 104 4.74 8.98 -17.31
C PHE A 104 4.12 10.38 -17.28
N SER A 105 3.67 10.81 -16.10
CA SER A 105 3.08 12.14 -15.89
C SER A 105 4.04 13.29 -16.21
N ARG A 106 5.37 13.04 -16.21
CA ARG A 106 6.42 14.02 -16.57
C ARG A 106 6.82 14.01 -18.05
N THR A 107 6.52 12.94 -18.78
CA THR A 107 7.02 12.74 -20.15
C THR A 107 6.18 13.38 -21.25
N VAL A 108 5.06 14.03 -20.91
CA VAL A 108 4.17 14.65 -21.91
C VAL A 108 4.78 15.91 -22.55
N LYS A 109 5.85 16.51 -22.01
CA LYS A 109 6.38 17.79 -22.54
C LYS A 109 7.90 17.98 -22.65
N ASP A 110 8.77 17.09 -22.16
CA ASP A 110 10.23 17.28 -22.29
C ASP A 110 10.90 16.24 -23.20
N PRO A 111 11.39 16.61 -24.40
CA PRO A 111 12.13 15.72 -25.30
C PRO A 111 13.40 15.11 -24.68
N TRP A 112 13.90 15.67 -23.58
CA TRP A 112 15.12 15.26 -22.89
C TRP A 112 14.87 14.40 -21.65
N ILE A 113 13.61 14.22 -21.22
CA ILE A 113 13.24 13.31 -20.12
C ILE A 113 12.59 12.07 -20.73
N SER A 114 13.31 10.96 -20.67
CA SER A 114 12.94 9.71 -21.35
C SER A 114 11.61 9.14 -20.83
N ARG A 115 10.84 8.51 -21.75
CA ARG A 115 9.82 7.48 -21.45
C ARG A 115 10.27 6.63 -20.25
N PRO A 116 9.34 6.12 -19.40
CA PRO A 116 9.75 5.33 -18.24
C PRO A 116 10.77 4.29 -18.66
N ALA A 117 11.93 4.34 -18.01
CA ALA A 117 13.07 3.50 -18.36
C ALA A 117 12.59 2.05 -18.52
N GLY A 118 13.01 1.36 -19.59
CA GLY A 118 12.55 -0.01 -19.88
C GLY A 118 12.69 -0.97 -18.69
N TRP A 119 13.67 -0.69 -17.81
CA TRP A 119 13.82 -1.37 -16.52
C TRP A 119 12.58 -1.28 -15.62
N ASN A 120 11.92 -0.12 -15.52
CA ASN A 120 10.74 0.04 -14.67
C ASN A 120 9.56 -0.80 -15.18
N LEU A 121 9.26 -0.75 -16.48
CA LEU A 121 8.21 -1.56 -17.07
C LEU A 121 8.51 -3.06 -16.92
N SER A 122 9.78 -3.45 -17.07
CA SER A 122 10.23 -4.82 -16.82
C SER A 122 10.06 -5.21 -15.35
N ALA A 123 10.38 -4.31 -14.42
CA ALA A 123 10.21 -4.53 -12.98
C ALA A 123 8.74 -4.71 -12.61
N VAL A 124 7.84 -3.87 -13.13
CA VAL A 124 6.38 -4.03 -12.95
C VAL A 124 5.90 -5.37 -13.52
N LEU A 125 6.37 -5.75 -14.71
CA LEU A 125 5.98 -7.03 -15.32
C LEU A 125 6.40 -8.21 -14.45
N LEU A 126 7.67 -8.25 -14.03
CA LEU A 126 8.20 -9.34 -13.22
C LEU A 126 7.55 -9.41 -11.84
N SER A 127 7.38 -8.27 -11.16
CA SER A 127 6.76 -8.23 -9.85
C SER A 127 5.27 -8.57 -9.91
N SER A 128 4.54 -8.15 -10.95
CA SER A 128 3.12 -8.47 -11.12
C SER A 128 2.88 -9.94 -11.43
N ILE A 129 3.74 -10.59 -12.24
CA ILE A 129 3.68 -12.05 -12.44
C ILE A 129 3.87 -12.80 -11.12
N ALA A 130 4.90 -12.42 -10.34
CA ALA A 130 5.13 -13.00 -9.02
C ALA A 130 3.94 -12.77 -8.08
N THR A 131 3.38 -11.55 -8.09
CA THR A 131 2.21 -11.18 -7.29
C THR A 131 0.99 -12.02 -7.64
N VAL A 132 0.67 -12.19 -8.92
CA VAL A 132 -0.45 -13.02 -9.37
C VAL A 132 -0.28 -14.47 -8.89
N GLY A 133 0.93 -15.03 -9.01
CA GLY A 133 1.23 -16.37 -8.51
C GLY A 133 1.02 -16.50 -7.00
N LEU A 134 1.51 -15.55 -6.22
CA LEU A 134 1.33 -15.52 -4.75
C LEU A 134 -0.13 -15.29 -4.34
N MET A 135 -0.88 -14.47 -5.07
CA MET A 135 -2.32 -14.25 -4.84
C MET A 135 -3.12 -15.53 -5.10
N ALA A 136 -2.79 -16.26 -6.17
CA ALA A 136 -3.43 -17.55 -6.47
C ALA A 136 -3.16 -18.59 -5.36
N ILE A 137 -1.92 -18.68 -4.87
CA ILE A 137 -1.56 -19.58 -3.76
C ILE A 137 -2.29 -19.17 -2.47
N THR A 138 -2.34 -17.88 -2.16
CA THR A 138 -3.09 -17.35 -1.01
C THR A 138 -4.58 -17.69 -1.11
N GLY A 139 -5.18 -17.52 -2.29
CA GLY A 139 -6.57 -17.89 -2.54
C GLY A 139 -6.83 -19.40 -2.32
N ASN A 140 -5.94 -20.27 -2.82
CA ASN A 140 -6.07 -21.72 -2.66
C ASN A 140 -5.98 -22.15 -1.19
N THR A 141 -4.95 -21.68 -0.48
CA THR A 141 -4.78 -21.96 0.96
C THR A 141 -5.93 -21.41 1.80
N GLY A 142 -6.57 -20.31 1.39
CA GLY A 142 -7.78 -19.80 2.05
C GLY A 142 -9.00 -20.72 1.85
N GLY A 143 -9.11 -21.38 0.70
CA GLY A 143 -10.15 -22.38 0.42
C GLY A 143 -10.02 -23.64 1.28
N GLU A 144 -8.80 -24.09 1.53
CA GLU A 144 -8.48 -25.25 2.37
C GLU A 144 -8.96 -25.08 3.83
N ILE A 145 -9.02 -23.84 4.35
CA ILE A 145 -9.54 -23.56 5.70
C ILE A 145 -11.03 -23.92 5.83
N ARG A 146 -11.82 -23.75 4.76
CA ARG A 146 -13.27 -24.00 4.75
C ARG A 146 -13.67 -25.38 4.27
N HIS A 147 -12.84 -25.99 3.42
CA HIS A 147 -13.12 -27.29 2.81
C HIS A 147 -12.03 -28.31 3.17
N PRO A 148 -11.97 -28.75 4.45
CA PRO A 148 -11.04 -29.78 4.86
C PRO A 148 -11.29 -31.10 4.12
N GLU A 149 -12.46 -31.29 3.51
CA GLU A 149 -12.79 -32.48 2.71
C GLU A 149 -11.96 -32.63 1.43
N ILE A 150 -11.32 -31.55 0.96
CA ILE A 150 -10.43 -31.57 -0.22
C ILE A 150 -9.08 -32.25 0.12
N LEU A 151 -8.75 -32.40 1.42
CA LEU A 151 -7.52 -33.03 1.88
C LEU A 151 -7.69 -34.56 1.94
N SER A 152 -7.46 -35.24 0.81
CA SER A 152 -7.30 -36.69 0.80
C SER A 152 -5.95 -37.08 1.45
N GLY A 153 -5.93 -37.27 2.77
CA GLY A 153 -4.95 -38.11 3.47
C GLY A 153 -3.58 -37.52 3.86
N GLN A 154 -3.24 -36.29 3.49
CA GLN A 154 -2.05 -35.58 4.01
C GLN A 154 -2.29 -34.06 4.02
N GLU A 155 -2.08 -33.40 5.15
CA GLU A 155 -2.08 -31.93 5.25
C GLU A 155 -0.84 -31.36 4.53
N THR A 156 -0.86 -31.31 3.19
CA THR A 156 0.18 -30.65 2.42
C THR A 156 -0.06 -29.15 2.39
N THR A 157 0.45 -28.44 3.39
CA THR A 157 0.51 -26.97 3.33
C THR A 157 1.38 -26.53 2.15
N SER A 158 0.98 -25.46 1.45
CA SER A 158 1.79 -24.92 0.34
C SER A 158 3.18 -24.48 0.84
N ALA A 159 4.22 -24.69 0.03
CA ALA A 159 5.59 -24.30 0.40
C ALA A 159 5.72 -22.80 0.75
N VAL A 160 4.98 -21.95 0.04
CA VAL A 160 4.88 -20.50 0.33
C VAL A 160 4.24 -20.26 1.70
N GLY A 161 3.16 -20.98 2.02
CA GLY A 161 2.52 -20.93 3.33
C GLY A 161 3.46 -21.40 4.45
N THR A 162 4.23 -22.47 4.24
CA THR A 162 5.23 -22.96 5.22
C THR A 162 6.37 -21.96 5.45
N VAL A 163 6.83 -21.26 4.40
CA VAL A 163 7.84 -20.20 4.55
C VAL A 163 7.23 -19.02 5.30
N GLY A 164 6.05 -18.57 4.89
CA GLY A 164 5.37 -17.42 5.49
C GLY A 164 5.01 -17.64 6.97
N SER A 165 4.61 -18.85 7.36
CA SER A 165 4.27 -19.18 8.76
C SER A 165 5.46 -19.09 9.71
N LYS A 166 6.70 -19.14 9.19
CA LYS A 166 7.92 -18.90 9.99
C LYS A 166 8.31 -17.43 10.05
N ILE A 167 7.92 -16.63 9.05
CA ILE A 167 8.27 -15.21 8.96
C ILE A 167 7.53 -14.40 10.03
N ILE A 168 6.22 -14.62 10.18
CA ILE A 168 5.40 -13.85 11.13
C ILE A 168 5.91 -13.96 12.58
N PRO A 169 6.11 -15.16 13.16
CA PRO A 169 6.63 -15.29 14.52
C PRO A 169 8.02 -14.70 14.70
N SER A 170 8.87 -14.77 13.66
CA SER A 170 10.21 -14.20 13.68
C SER A 170 10.17 -12.66 13.76
N ILE A 171 9.27 -12.03 13.01
CA ILE A 171 9.05 -10.59 13.07
C ILE A 171 8.44 -10.20 14.42
N GLN A 172 7.46 -10.96 14.92
CA GLN A 172 6.87 -10.72 16.24
C GLN A 172 7.92 -10.73 17.35
N TYR A 173 8.75 -11.76 17.39
CA TYR A 173 9.86 -11.86 18.33
C TYR A 173 10.83 -10.69 18.19
N PHE A 174 11.22 -10.31 16.96
CA PHE A 174 12.11 -9.17 16.73
C PHE A 174 11.52 -7.86 17.27
N VAL A 175 10.24 -7.60 17.02
CA VAL A 175 9.59 -6.32 17.35
C VAL A 175 9.31 -6.18 18.84
N ILE A 176 8.90 -7.27 19.50
CA ILE A 176 8.40 -7.23 20.88
C ILE A 176 9.42 -7.75 21.90
N ASP A 177 10.10 -8.86 21.59
CA ASP A 177 10.81 -9.65 22.59
C ASP A 177 12.34 -9.57 22.48
N TYR A 178 12.87 -9.25 21.30
CA TYR A 178 14.32 -9.27 21.05
C TYR A 178 15.09 -8.24 21.89
N SER A 179 14.58 -7.01 22.00
CA SER A 179 15.18 -5.97 22.81
C SER A 179 14.18 -4.85 23.09
N ARG A 180 14.23 -4.31 24.32
CA ARG A 180 13.42 -3.15 24.75
C ARG A 180 13.61 -1.89 23.89
N TRP A 181 14.67 -1.83 23.09
CA TRP A 181 14.98 -0.69 22.22
C TRP A 181 14.39 -0.79 20.82
N VAL A 182 13.95 -1.98 20.38
CA VAL A 182 13.42 -2.15 19.02
C VAL A 182 12.17 -1.28 18.82
N TRP A 183 11.22 -1.36 19.75
CA TRP A 183 9.99 -0.58 19.67
C TRP A 183 10.22 0.95 19.64
N PRO A 184 10.96 1.56 20.58
CA PRO A 184 11.29 3.00 20.50
C PRO A 184 12.00 3.41 19.21
N ILE A 185 12.96 2.60 18.71
CA ILE A 185 13.67 2.92 17.46
C ILE A 185 12.71 2.88 16.27
N LEU A 186 11.80 1.91 16.22
CA LEU A 186 10.76 1.87 15.18
C LEU A 186 9.84 3.09 15.26
N GLU A 187 9.50 3.57 16.47
CA GLU A 187 8.70 4.78 16.65
C GLU A 187 9.44 6.02 16.15
N ASP A 188 10.70 6.20 16.56
CA ASP A 188 11.55 7.32 16.12
C ASP A 188 11.70 7.34 14.60
N LEU A 189 11.98 6.19 13.98
CA LEU A 189 12.07 6.05 12.53
C LEU A 189 10.73 6.36 11.86
N HIS A 190 9.61 5.91 12.42
CA HIS A 190 8.28 6.23 11.89
C HIS A 190 8.01 7.74 11.96
N PHE A 191 8.33 8.42 13.06
CA PHE A 191 8.18 9.87 13.16
C PHE A 191 9.11 10.62 12.19
N LEU A 192 10.37 10.17 12.05
CA LEU A 192 11.30 10.71 11.05
C LEU A 192 10.72 10.59 9.63
N GLY A 193 10.13 9.43 9.31
CA GLY A 193 9.45 9.21 8.04
C GLY A 193 8.33 10.21 7.79
N LEU A 194 7.50 10.46 8.81
CA LEU A 194 6.40 11.44 8.73
C LEU A 194 6.92 12.87 8.53
N ILE A 195 8.00 13.25 9.21
CA ILE A 195 8.62 14.58 9.07
C ILE A 195 9.14 14.77 7.63
N LEU A 196 9.84 13.79 7.07
CA LEU A 196 10.33 13.85 5.69
C LEU A 196 9.18 13.93 4.68
N LEU A 197 8.14 13.12 4.88
CA LEU A 197 6.97 13.10 4.01
C LEU A 197 6.19 14.41 4.03
N LEU A 198 5.87 14.91 5.22
CA LEU A 198 5.14 16.17 5.40
C LEU A 198 5.97 17.39 5.02
N GLY A 199 7.26 17.40 5.34
CA GLY A 199 8.14 18.50 4.99
C GLY A 199 8.19 18.72 3.47
N THR A 200 8.19 17.62 2.70
CA THR A 200 8.26 17.68 1.25
C THR A 200 6.90 17.90 0.59
N ILE A 201 5.92 17.04 0.86
CA ILE A 201 4.58 17.13 0.25
C ILE A 201 3.81 18.34 0.81
N GLY A 202 3.96 18.64 2.10
CA GLY A 202 3.34 19.81 2.73
C GLY A 202 3.85 21.12 2.15
N ALA A 203 5.16 21.26 1.92
CA ALA A 203 5.71 22.46 1.27
C ALA A 203 5.17 22.66 -0.15
N LEU A 204 5.07 21.58 -0.94
CA LEU A 204 4.46 21.61 -2.27
C LEU A 204 2.99 22.00 -2.21
N ASN A 205 2.21 21.36 -1.34
CA ASN A 205 0.79 21.65 -1.17
C ASN A 205 0.53 23.09 -0.71
N LEU A 206 1.33 23.61 0.23
CA LEU A 206 1.23 25.00 0.68
C LEU A 206 1.51 25.99 -0.47
N ARG A 207 2.52 25.70 -1.31
CA ARG A 207 2.78 26.51 -2.50
C ARG A 207 1.60 26.52 -3.46
N ILE A 208 0.94 25.39 -3.66
CA ILE A 208 -0.25 25.24 -4.53
C ILE A 208 -1.46 25.98 -3.96
N LEU A 209 -1.64 25.95 -2.64
CA LEU A 209 -2.71 26.70 -1.95
C LEU A 209 -2.52 28.22 -2.02
N GLY A 210 -1.33 28.69 -2.41
CA GLY A 210 -1.03 30.10 -2.59
C GLY A 210 -0.22 30.72 -1.46
N PHE A 211 0.35 29.91 -0.57
CA PHE A 211 1.39 30.37 0.34
C PHE A 211 2.73 30.43 -0.41
N LEU A 212 3.62 31.35 -0.03
CA LEU A 212 4.98 31.45 -0.59
C LEU A 212 5.01 31.45 -2.13
N LYS A 213 4.09 32.16 -2.80
CA LYS A 213 3.89 32.06 -4.27
C LYS A 213 5.12 32.36 -5.11
N GLN A 214 6.08 33.10 -4.57
CA GLN A 214 7.32 33.42 -5.28
C GLN A 214 8.29 32.23 -5.37
N LEU A 215 8.06 31.15 -4.62
CA LEU A 215 8.89 29.94 -4.72
C LEU A 215 8.57 29.20 -6.02
N PRO A 216 9.58 28.97 -6.89
CA PRO A 216 9.42 28.11 -8.06
C PRO A 216 9.22 26.65 -7.62
N LEU A 217 8.33 25.92 -8.31
CA LEU A 217 8.04 24.51 -8.00
C LEU A 217 9.16 23.56 -8.44
N ALA A 218 9.88 23.89 -9.51
CA ALA A 218 10.94 23.04 -10.05
C ALA A 218 12.06 22.71 -9.04
N PRO A 219 12.59 23.66 -8.24
CA PRO A 219 13.52 23.33 -7.16
C PRO A 219 12.90 22.49 -6.03
N LEU A 220 11.62 22.71 -5.70
CA LEU A 220 10.94 21.93 -4.66
C LEU A 220 10.81 20.45 -5.03
N HIS A 221 10.73 20.13 -6.33
CA HIS A 221 10.67 18.75 -6.81
C HIS A 221 11.96 17.96 -6.51
N ARG A 222 13.10 18.61 -6.29
CA ARG A 222 14.35 17.94 -5.88
C ARG A 222 14.26 17.30 -4.51
N PHE A 223 13.28 17.72 -3.69
CA PHE A 223 13.05 17.15 -2.37
C PHE A 223 12.11 15.94 -2.37
N ILE A 224 11.38 15.67 -3.47
CA ILE A 224 10.47 14.51 -3.56
C ILE A 224 11.13 13.17 -3.17
N PRO A 225 12.40 12.86 -3.54
CA PRO A 225 13.05 11.63 -3.11
C PRO A 225 13.12 11.46 -1.59
N TRP A 226 13.25 12.55 -0.83
CA TRP A 226 13.23 12.51 0.63
C TRP A 226 11.84 12.20 1.18
N GLY A 227 10.79 12.74 0.55
CA GLY A 227 9.41 12.38 0.86
C GLY A 227 9.13 10.90 0.60
N ILE A 228 9.61 10.37 -0.53
CA ILE A 228 9.51 8.95 -0.87
C ILE A 228 10.28 8.10 0.16
N ALA A 229 11.50 8.48 0.52
CA ALA A 229 12.27 7.78 1.53
C ALA A 229 11.54 7.77 2.88
N GLY A 230 10.96 8.90 3.29
CA GLY A 230 10.16 9.00 4.50
C GLY A 230 8.93 8.07 4.47
N PHE A 231 8.21 8.05 3.35
CA PHE A 231 7.06 7.15 3.17
C PHE A 231 7.46 5.67 3.20
N ILE A 232 8.59 5.29 2.59
CA ILE A 232 9.12 3.92 2.66
C ILE A 232 9.44 3.53 4.10
N ILE A 233 10.08 4.43 4.86
CA ILE A 233 10.34 4.20 6.29
C ILE A 233 9.02 3.98 7.03
N ASN A 234 7.99 4.79 6.77
CA ASN A 234 6.67 4.64 7.39
C ASN A 234 5.97 3.33 7.04
N ILE A 235 6.04 2.88 5.79
CA ILE A 235 5.48 1.58 5.40
C ILE A 235 6.19 0.46 6.16
N ILE A 236 7.52 0.41 6.12
CA ILE A 236 8.28 -0.68 6.75
C ILE A 236 8.02 -0.71 8.24
N THR A 237 8.17 0.42 8.93
CA THR A 237 7.94 0.50 10.38
C THR A 237 6.46 0.25 10.74
N GLY A 238 5.52 0.75 9.94
CA GLY A 238 4.08 0.49 10.11
C GLY A 238 3.71 -0.99 9.98
N LEU A 239 4.30 -1.69 9.01
CA LEU A 239 4.12 -3.14 8.85
C LEU A 239 4.75 -3.92 10.01
N LEU A 240 5.93 -3.51 10.48
CA LEU A 240 6.57 -4.13 11.65
C LEU A 240 5.71 -3.95 12.91
N PHE A 241 5.16 -2.76 13.15
CA PHE A 241 4.22 -2.56 14.26
C PHE A 241 3.00 -3.46 14.16
N PHE A 242 2.38 -3.51 12.98
CA PHE A 242 1.19 -4.33 12.76
C PHE A 242 1.47 -5.82 12.94
N ILE A 243 2.52 -6.35 12.32
CA ILE A 243 2.89 -7.77 12.42
C ILE A 243 3.32 -8.12 13.85
N GLY A 244 3.98 -7.19 14.55
CA GLY A 244 4.33 -7.33 15.95
C GLY A 244 3.10 -7.58 16.82
N MET A 245 2.12 -6.67 16.79
CA MET A 245 0.92 -6.77 17.62
C MET A 245 -0.40 -6.74 16.81
N PRO A 246 -0.68 -7.74 15.96
CA PRO A 246 -1.81 -7.69 15.04
C PRO A 246 -3.15 -7.63 15.80
N GLY A 247 -3.28 -8.41 16.88
CA GLY A 247 -4.48 -8.40 17.72
C GLY A 247 -4.80 -7.04 18.34
N PHE A 248 -3.78 -6.24 18.68
CA PHE A 248 -3.98 -4.88 19.20
C PHE A 248 -4.47 -3.92 18.11
N TYR A 249 -3.87 -3.95 16.93
CA TYR A 249 -4.20 -3.00 15.86
C TYR A 249 -5.51 -3.32 15.16
N VAL A 250 -5.80 -4.60 14.90
CA VAL A 250 -6.96 -5.00 14.08
C VAL A 250 -8.29 -4.61 14.71
N VAL A 251 -8.41 -4.71 16.04
CA VAL A 251 -9.65 -4.37 16.77
C VAL A 251 -9.73 -2.90 17.17
N ASN A 252 -8.63 -2.14 17.03
CA ASN A 252 -8.57 -0.75 17.44
C ASN A 252 -9.24 0.17 16.41
N VAL A 253 -10.34 0.81 16.79
CA VAL A 253 -11.13 1.69 15.91
C VAL A 253 -10.31 2.89 15.42
N VAL A 254 -9.44 3.46 16.25
CA VAL A 254 -8.58 4.59 15.86
C VAL A 254 -7.61 4.16 14.78
N PHE A 255 -7.05 2.94 14.88
CA PHE A 255 -6.22 2.37 13.82
C PHE A 255 -7.04 2.14 12.54
N GLN A 256 -8.23 1.58 12.62
CA GLN A 256 -9.09 1.35 11.44
C GLN A 256 -9.42 2.67 10.70
N ILE A 257 -9.77 3.73 11.43
CA ILE A 257 -10.01 5.07 10.85
C ILE A 257 -8.71 5.64 10.25
N LYS A 258 -7.56 5.44 10.90
CA LYS A 258 -6.25 5.83 10.36
C LYS A 258 -6.00 5.14 9.02
N MET A 259 -6.24 3.84 8.95
CA MET A 259 -6.04 3.07 7.73
C MET A 259 -6.98 3.53 6.62
N LEU A 260 -8.26 3.78 6.92
CA LEU A 260 -9.19 4.38 5.96
C LEU A 260 -8.69 5.75 5.46
N THR A 261 -8.17 6.58 6.36
CA THR A 261 -7.62 7.90 6.00
C THR A 261 -6.41 7.77 5.07
N ILE A 262 -5.53 6.79 5.32
CA ILE A 262 -4.39 6.47 4.43
C ILE A 262 -4.90 6.02 3.04
N LEU A 263 -5.94 5.20 2.98
CA LEU A 263 -6.54 4.76 1.71
C LEU A 263 -7.08 5.95 0.90
N VAL A 264 -7.79 6.87 1.56
CA VAL A 264 -8.30 8.09 0.93
C VAL A 264 -7.14 9.00 0.49
N ALA A 265 -6.06 9.08 1.27
CA ALA A 265 -4.85 9.84 0.90
C ALA A 265 -4.18 9.24 -0.34
N GLY A 266 -4.07 7.92 -0.43
CA GLY A 266 -3.58 7.20 -1.60
C GLY A 266 -4.48 7.42 -2.83
N ALA A 267 -5.80 7.36 -2.67
CA ALA A 267 -6.74 7.64 -3.74
C ALA A 267 -6.64 9.10 -4.23
N ASN A 268 -6.47 10.06 -3.32
CA ASN A 268 -6.22 11.47 -3.66
C ASN A 268 -4.92 11.65 -4.47
N LEU A 269 -3.87 10.88 -4.15
CA LEU A 269 -2.62 10.85 -4.92
C LEU A 269 -2.80 10.24 -6.31
N LEU A 270 -3.57 9.15 -6.44
CA LEU A 270 -3.87 8.56 -7.75
C LEU A 270 -4.70 9.51 -8.61
N LEU A 271 -5.71 10.16 -8.02
CA LEU A 271 -6.51 11.18 -8.69
C LEU A 271 -5.62 12.31 -9.22
N PHE A 272 -4.64 12.75 -8.43
CA PHE A 272 -3.68 13.78 -8.82
C PHE A 272 -2.89 13.40 -10.09
N TYR A 273 -2.42 12.15 -10.19
CA TYR A 273 -1.70 11.68 -11.37
C TYR A 273 -2.60 11.34 -12.57
N CYS A 274 -3.86 10.96 -12.35
CA CYS A 274 -4.78 10.56 -13.42
C CYS A 274 -5.53 11.74 -14.07
N THR A 275 -5.68 12.88 -13.38
CA THR A 275 -6.52 14.01 -13.85
C THR A 275 -5.75 15.14 -14.54
N GLY A 276 -4.44 14.97 -14.76
CA GLY A 276 -3.59 16.02 -15.33
C GLY A 276 -3.34 17.22 -14.40
N ALA A 277 -3.85 17.18 -13.16
CA ALA A 277 -3.52 18.18 -12.13
C ALA A 277 -2.01 18.32 -11.92
N PHE A 278 -1.27 17.21 -12.07
CA PHE A 278 0.19 17.19 -12.10
C PHE A 278 0.78 18.10 -13.20
N LEU A 279 0.23 18.10 -14.41
CA LEU A 279 0.75 18.92 -15.51
C LEU A 279 0.59 20.42 -15.23
N VAL A 280 -0.48 20.79 -14.51
CA VAL A 280 -0.67 22.17 -14.06
C VAL A 280 0.32 22.53 -12.95
N TRP A 281 0.62 21.60 -12.04
CA TRP A 281 1.66 21.78 -11.02
C TRP A 281 3.04 22.03 -11.62
N GLU A 282 3.41 21.30 -12.67
CA GLU A 282 4.74 21.44 -13.27
C GLU A 282 4.92 22.75 -14.05
N GLN A 283 3.83 23.32 -14.59
CA GLN A 283 3.88 24.53 -15.43
C GLN A 283 3.72 25.84 -14.64
N LEU A 284 3.40 25.75 -13.34
CA LEU A 284 3.15 26.91 -12.48
C LEU A 284 4.43 27.74 -12.24
N GLY A 285 4.43 28.96 -12.76
CA GLY A 285 5.50 29.94 -12.59
C GLY A 285 5.50 30.62 -11.20
N PRO A 286 6.58 31.37 -10.87
CA PRO A 286 6.60 32.22 -9.69
C PRO A 286 5.44 33.24 -9.72
N GLY A 287 4.72 33.36 -8.61
CA GLY A 287 3.60 34.29 -8.47
C GLY A 287 2.27 33.79 -9.05
N GLU A 288 2.28 32.75 -9.88
CA GLU A 288 1.07 32.20 -10.49
C GLU A 288 0.21 31.41 -9.50
N ASP A 289 -1.10 31.47 -9.73
CA ASP A 289 -2.12 30.78 -8.95
C ASP A 289 -2.51 29.45 -9.59
N ALA A 290 -2.54 28.41 -8.77
CA ALA A 290 -3.04 27.11 -9.18
C ALA A 290 -4.56 27.15 -9.40
N PRO A 291 -5.09 26.35 -10.35
CA PRO A 291 -6.53 26.25 -10.56
C PRO A 291 -7.23 25.71 -9.30
N PRO A 292 -8.53 26.01 -9.11
CA PRO A 292 -9.28 25.61 -7.91
C PRO A 292 -9.23 24.11 -7.62
N PHE A 293 -9.25 23.26 -8.65
CA PHE A 293 -9.18 21.82 -8.50
C PHE A 293 -7.82 21.35 -7.93
N ALA A 294 -6.71 21.95 -8.36
CA ALA A 294 -5.38 21.66 -7.81
C ALA A 294 -5.27 22.09 -6.35
N LYS A 295 -5.88 23.24 -5.99
CA LYS A 295 -5.99 23.70 -4.60
C LYS A 295 -6.81 22.74 -3.75
N PHE A 296 -7.91 22.20 -4.28
CA PHE A 296 -8.72 21.19 -3.59
C PHE A 296 -7.94 19.90 -3.29
N ILE A 297 -7.19 19.37 -4.27
CA ILE A 297 -6.33 18.19 -4.08
C ILE A 297 -5.26 18.46 -3.00
N ALA A 298 -4.60 19.63 -3.05
CA ALA A 298 -3.57 20.01 -2.09
C ALA A 298 -4.12 20.19 -0.66
N ALA A 299 -5.28 20.86 -0.51
CA ALA A 299 -5.95 21.04 0.78
C ALA A 299 -6.36 19.68 1.37
N THR A 300 -7.00 18.84 0.55
CA THR A 300 -7.41 17.49 0.94
C THR A 300 -6.21 16.66 1.38
N SER A 301 -5.08 16.74 0.66
CA SER A 301 -3.84 16.05 1.03
C SER A 301 -3.31 16.49 2.39
N ILE A 302 -3.23 17.80 2.66
CA ILE A 302 -2.78 18.32 3.98
C ILE A 302 -3.71 17.84 5.09
N LEU A 303 -5.02 17.95 4.90
CA LEU A 303 -6.01 17.55 5.92
C LEU A 303 -5.93 16.04 6.23
N LEU A 304 -5.81 15.20 5.19
CA LEU A 304 -5.69 13.75 5.36
C LEU A 304 -4.40 13.38 6.09
N TRP A 305 -3.26 13.95 5.71
CA TRP A 305 -1.99 13.66 6.40
C TRP A 305 -2.00 14.16 7.84
N PHE A 306 -2.58 15.33 8.10
CA PHE A 306 -2.79 15.82 9.47
C PHE A 306 -3.64 14.84 10.29
N ALA A 307 -4.76 14.36 9.73
CA ALA A 307 -5.59 13.35 10.37
C ALA A 307 -4.83 12.05 10.63
N VAL A 308 -4.01 11.55 9.69
CA VAL A 308 -3.18 10.34 9.88
C VAL A 308 -2.23 10.46 11.07
N ILE A 309 -1.62 11.63 11.28
CA ILE A 309 -0.70 11.88 12.41
C ILE A 309 -1.48 11.89 13.73
N VAL A 310 -2.58 12.64 13.77
CA VAL A 310 -3.43 12.75 14.97
C VAL A 310 -3.92 11.35 15.34
N LEU A 311 -4.56 10.63 14.41
CA LEU A 311 -5.04 9.27 14.64
C LEU A 311 -3.91 8.35 15.08
N GLY A 312 -2.73 8.44 14.45
CA GLY A 312 -1.55 7.67 14.84
C GLY A 312 -1.13 7.88 16.29
N ARG A 313 -1.17 9.13 16.78
CA ARG A 313 -0.86 9.46 18.17
C ARG A 313 -1.92 8.96 19.15
N TYR A 314 -3.17 8.83 18.71
CA TYR A 314 -4.29 8.39 19.54
C TYR A 314 -4.50 6.88 19.58
N ILE A 315 -3.80 6.08 18.75
CA ILE A 315 -3.93 4.61 18.76
C ILE A 315 -3.78 4.01 20.18
N PRO A 316 -2.79 4.37 21.01
CA PRO A 316 -2.64 3.82 22.36
C PRO A 316 -3.82 4.10 23.31
N PHE A 317 -4.65 5.10 22.99
CA PHE A 317 -5.80 5.51 23.80
C PHE A 317 -7.14 5.05 23.20
N GLY A 318 -7.15 4.44 22.02
CA GLY A 318 -8.36 3.89 21.42
C GLY A 318 -8.85 2.70 22.24
N GLU A 319 -10.14 2.68 22.57
CA GLU A 319 -10.75 1.54 23.26
C GLU A 319 -10.53 0.26 22.44
N VAL A 320 -9.93 -0.73 23.10
CA VAL A 320 -9.85 -2.11 22.62
C VAL A 320 -11.10 -2.79 23.18
N GLN A 321 -12.16 -2.89 22.37
CA GLN A 321 -13.40 -3.61 22.73
C GLN A 321 -13.26 -5.11 22.50
#